data_AF-A0AA97GWL0-F1
#
_entry.id   AF-A0AA97GWL0-F1
#
_cell.length_a   1.000
_cell.length_b   1.000
_cell.length_c   1.000
_cell.angle_alpha   90.00
_cell.angle_beta   90.00
_cell.angle_gamma   90.00
#
_symmetry.space_group_name_H-M   'P 1'
#
loop_
_entity.id
_entity.type
_entity.pdbx_description
1 polymer ?
#
loop_
_entity_poly.entity_id
_entity_poly.type
_entity_poly.pdbx_seq_one_letter_code
_entity_poly.pdbx_strand_id
1 'polypeptide(L)'
;MRSGVHVATSTPTIEVGAVAVVSIGLGRRRIGGPVRVVDTADERTRVGFTYATLPGHPECGEESFDVILDDGIVRFVLSGVSRPATRLARLGGPVTTTIQRVISDRYARALVA
;
A
#
# COMPACT_ATOMS: atom_id res chain seq x y z
N MET A 1 11.18 7.39 -1.61
CA MET A 1 10.26 7.15 -2.74
C MET A 1 9.56 8.44 -3.11
N ARG A 2 9.26 8.66 -4.41
CA ARG A 2 8.62 9.88 -4.92
C ARG A 2 7.15 10.05 -4.50
N SER A 3 6.49 8.96 -4.09
CA SER A 3 5.11 8.94 -3.59
C SER A 3 4.93 9.59 -2.21
N GLY A 4 6.01 9.93 -1.50
CA GLY A 4 5.93 10.40 -0.10
C GLY A 4 5.58 9.30 0.91
N VAL A 5 5.60 8.04 0.46
CA VAL A 5 5.47 6.84 1.29
C VAL A 5 6.85 6.40 1.73
N HIS A 6 6.94 5.97 2.98
CA HIS A 6 8.14 5.40 3.57
C HIS A 6 7.86 3.97 4.01
N VAL A 7 8.76 3.07 3.61
CA VAL A 7 8.69 1.65 3.91
C VAL A 7 9.93 1.28 4.71
N ALA A 8 9.73 0.68 5.88
CA ALA A 8 10.78 0.02 6.65
C ALA A 8 10.47 -1.48 6.68
N THR A 9 11.34 -2.30 6.11
CA THR A 9 11.12 -3.74 5.92
C THR A 9 12.07 -4.56 6.79
N SER A 10 11.66 -5.78 7.15
CA SER A 10 12.56 -6.75 7.80
C SER A 10 13.46 -7.50 6.81
N THR A 11 13.12 -7.47 5.51
CA THR A 11 13.78 -8.19 4.42
C THR A 11 13.87 -7.30 3.18
N PRO A 12 14.93 -7.42 2.36
CA PRO A 12 15.03 -6.72 1.08
C PRO A 12 14.11 -7.32 0.00
N THR A 13 13.59 -8.53 0.21
CA THR A 13 12.78 -9.26 -0.78
C THR A 13 11.30 -9.15 -0.44
N ILE A 14 10.46 -8.94 -1.46
CA ILE A 14 9.01 -9.02 -1.32
C ILE A 14 8.62 -10.49 -1.50
N GLU A 15 8.25 -11.14 -0.40
CA GLU A 15 7.84 -12.55 -0.36
C GLU A 15 6.67 -12.71 0.61
N VAL A 16 5.86 -13.76 0.43
CA VAL A 16 4.76 -14.07 1.34
C VAL A 16 5.29 -14.21 2.77
N GLY A 17 4.67 -13.49 3.70
CA GLY A 17 5.07 -13.42 5.11
C GLY A 17 5.99 -12.24 5.46
N ALA A 18 6.59 -11.55 4.48
CA ALA A 18 7.42 -10.38 4.73
C ALA A 18 6.62 -9.29 5.46
N VAL A 19 7.24 -8.70 6.50
CA VAL A 19 6.63 -7.66 7.33
C VAL A 19 7.30 -6.33 7.05
N ALA A 20 6.48 -5.29 6.95
CA ALA A 20 6.94 -3.92 6.79
C ALA A 20 6.11 -2.96 7.64
N VAL A 21 6.68 -1.79 7.92
CA VAL A 21 5.94 -0.62 8.39
C VAL A 21 5.81 0.35 7.23
N VAL A 22 4.58 0.58 6.80
CA VAL A 22 4.25 1.56 5.76
C VAL A 22 3.77 2.84 6.44
N SER A 23 4.29 3.98 6.00
CA SER A 23 4.06 5.25 6.68
C SER A 23 4.03 6.46 5.75
N ILE A 24 3.20 7.44 6.09
CA ILE A 24 2.98 8.69 5.38
C ILE A 24 3.19 9.90 6.29
N GLY A 25 3.64 11.02 5.72
CA GLY A 25 3.86 12.27 6.44
C GLY A 25 5.33 12.59 6.70
N LEU A 26 5.57 13.78 7.24
CA LEU A 26 6.90 14.38 7.33
C LEU A 26 7.40 14.45 8.79
N GLY A 27 8.65 14.00 9.01
CA GLY A 27 9.31 14.06 10.31
C GLY A 27 8.51 13.39 11.44
N ARG A 28 8.41 14.06 12.59
CA ARG A 28 7.70 13.58 13.79
C ARG A 28 6.19 13.40 13.63
N ARG A 29 5.57 13.92 12.56
CA ARG A 29 4.12 13.79 12.29
C ARG A 29 3.78 12.62 11.37
N ARG A 30 4.68 11.65 11.25
CA ARG A 30 4.50 10.47 10.42
C ARG A 30 3.50 9.52 11.07
N ILE A 31 2.52 9.09 10.28
CA ILE A 31 1.53 8.09 10.67
C ILE A 31 1.82 6.85 9.83
N GLY A 32 1.94 5.69 10.48
CA GLY A 32 2.19 4.44 9.80
C GLY A 32 1.66 3.27 10.57
N GLY A 33 1.67 2.10 9.94
CA GLY A 33 1.25 0.87 10.57
C GLY A 33 1.95 -0.35 9.98
N PRO A 34 1.98 -1.45 10.74
CA PRO A 34 2.54 -2.71 10.28
C PRO A 34 1.63 -3.37 9.25
N VAL A 35 2.25 -3.96 8.23
CA VAL A 35 1.61 -4.75 7.18
C VAL A 35 2.39 -6.04 6.96
N ARG A 36 1.73 -7.04 6.37
CA ARG A 36 2.35 -8.30 5.96
C ARG A 36 1.98 -8.62 4.53
N VAL A 37 2.95 -9.02 3.72
CA VAL A 37 2.69 -9.57 2.39
C VAL A 37 1.98 -10.91 2.53
N VAL A 38 0.80 -11.03 1.93
CA VAL A 38 -0.05 -12.22 1.99
C VAL A 38 -0.08 -12.99 0.67
N ASP A 39 0.26 -12.33 -0.43
CA ASP A 39 0.30 -12.93 -1.76
C ASP A 39 1.36 -12.24 -2.64
N THR A 40 1.91 -12.99 -3.61
CA THR A 40 2.88 -12.51 -4.60
C THR A 40 2.61 -13.17 -5.95
N ALA A 41 2.66 -12.39 -7.02
CA ALA A 41 2.59 -12.88 -8.39
C ALA A 41 3.96 -12.67 -9.07
N ASP A 42 4.49 -13.73 -9.67
CA ASP A 42 5.67 -13.72 -10.53
C ASP A 42 5.40 -14.58 -11.77
N GLU A 43 4.62 -14.01 -12.68
CA GLU A 43 4.20 -14.63 -13.93
C GLU A 43 4.78 -13.84 -15.10
N ARG A 44 4.86 -14.48 -16.27
CA ARG A 44 5.42 -13.86 -17.50
C ARG A 44 4.76 -12.51 -17.87
N THR A 45 3.48 -12.35 -17.56
CA THR A 45 2.67 -11.17 -17.93
C THR A 45 2.12 -10.43 -16.72
N ARG A 46 2.49 -10.82 -15.50
CA ARG A 46 2.00 -10.22 -14.26
C ARG A 46 3.04 -10.36 -13.16
N VAL A 47 3.46 -9.24 -12.59
CA VAL A 47 4.30 -9.23 -11.39
C VAL A 47 3.65 -8.32 -10.35
N GLY A 48 3.55 -8.77 -9.11
CA GLY A 48 2.86 -7.99 -8.09
C GLY A 48 2.89 -8.62 -6.71
N PHE A 49 2.31 -7.91 -5.75
CA PHE A 49 2.13 -8.42 -4.39
C PHE A 49 0.90 -7.80 -3.73
N THR A 50 0.35 -8.53 -2.76
CA THR A 50 -0.73 -8.05 -1.89
C THR A 50 -0.25 -8.05 -0.46
N TYR A 51 -0.52 -6.97 0.28
CA TYR A 51 -0.32 -6.95 1.72
C TYR A 51 -1.64 -6.78 2.47
N ALA A 52 -1.70 -7.33 3.67
CA ALA A 52 -2.75 -7.10 4.65
C ALA A 52 -2.23 -6.28 5.83
N THR A 53 -3.06 -5.44 6.41
CA THR A 53 -2.68 -4.67 7.60
C THR A 53 -2.67 -5.54 8.86
N LEU A 54 -1.73 -5.27 9.77
CA LEU A 54 -1.58 -5.98 11.04
C LEU A 54 -2.10 -5.16 12.23
N PRO A 55 -2.34 -5.78 13.41
CA PRO A 55 -2.66 -5.05 14.64
C PRO A 55 -1.65 -3.92 14.92
N GLY A 56 -2.17 -2.74 15.26
CA GLY A 56 -1.38 -1.51 15.38
C GLY A 56 -1.46 -0.61 14.14
N HIS A 57 -1.97 -1.11 13.01
CA HIS A 57 -2.28 -0.29 11.85
C HIS A 57 -3.58 0.50 12.07
N PRO A 58 -3.64 1.81 11.69
CA PRO A 58 -4.84 2.63 11.90
C PRO A 58 -6.08 2.12 11.13
N GLU A 59 -5.82 1.46 9.99
CA GLU A 59 -6.80 0.82 9.10
C GLU A 59 -6.67 -0.72 9.12
N CYS A 60 -7.78 -1.42 8.86
CA CYS A 60 -7.87 -2.86 8.65
C CYS A 60 -8.22 -3.13 7.18
N GLY A 61 -7.37 -3.81 6.43
CA GLY A 61 -7.61 -4.01 5.01
C GLY A 61 -6.48 -4.71 4.27
N GLU A 62 -6.65 -4.81 2.95
CA GLU A 62 -5.70 -5.38 2.00
C GLU A 62 -5.48 -4.40 0.84
N GLU A 63 -4.26 -4.37 0.31
CA GLU A 63 -3.90 -3.59 -0.87
C GLU A 63 -2.97 -4.42 -1.77
N SER A 64 -3.29 -4.44 -3.06
CA SER A 64 -2.57 -5.19 -4.12
C SER A 64 -1.96 -4.23 -5.12
N PHE A 65 -0.71 -4.51 -5.48
CA PHE A 65 0.11 -3.75 -6.42
C PHE A 65 0.53 -4.68 -7.53
N ASP A 66 -0.05 -4.52 -8.71
CA ASP A 66 0.21 -5.38 -9.87
C ASP A 66 0.73 -4.56 -11.06
N VAL A 67 1.73 -5.10 -11.74
CA VAL A 67 2.15 -4.67 -13.08
C VAL A 67 1.74 -5.77 -14.04
N ILE A 68 0.84 -5.44 -14.97
CA ILE A 68 0.27 -6.36 -15.94
C ILE A 68 0.73 -5.95 -17.34
N LEU A 69 1.25 -6.90 -18.11
CA LEU A 69 1.54 -6.76 -19.53
C LEU A 69 0.44 -7.44 -20.34
N ASP A 70 -0.31 -6.67 -21.11
CA ASP A 70 -1.42 -7.16 -21.92
C ASP A 70 -1.43 -6.44 -23.28
N ASP A 71 -1.38 -7.20 -24.38
CA ASP A 71 -1.28 -6.69 -25.76
C ASP A 71 -0.19 -5.61 -25.97
N GLY A 72 0.97 -5.80 -25.34
CA GLY A 72 2.09 -4.85 -25.42
C GLY A 72 1.91 -3.58 -24.57
N ILE A 73 0.80 -3.46 -23.85
CA ILE A 73 0.50 -2.35 -22.95
C ILE A 73 0.84 -2.77 -21.52
N VAL A 74 1.69 -1.98 -20.86
CA VAL A 74 1.98 -2.13 -19.43
C VAL A 74 0.97 -1.33 -18.63
N ARG A 75 0.20 -2.00 -17.76
CA ARG A 75 -0.75 -1.39 -16.83
C ARG A 75 -0.28 -1.61 -15.41
N PHE A 76 -0.23 -0.54 -14.64
CA PHE A 76 -0.13 -0.63 -13.19
C PHE A 76 -1.54 -0.63 -12.61
N VAL A 77 -1.86 -1.66 -11.83
CA VAL A 77 -3.14 -1.83 -11.16
C VAL A 77 -2.91 -1.76 -9.66
N LEU A 78 -3.55 -0.78 -9.04
CA LEU A 78 -3.64 -0.66 -7.59
C LEU A 78 -5.07 -0.97 -7.20
N SER A 79 -5.26 -1.97 -6.35
CA SER A 79 -6.57 -2.31 -5.80
C SER A 79 -6.49 -2.54 -4.30
N GLY A 80 -7.60 -2.37 -3.59
CA GLY A 80 -7.60 -2.58 -2.16
C GLY A 80 -8.96 -2.37 -1.52
N VAL A 81 -9.12 -2.94 -0.34
CA VAL A 81 -10.29 -2.80 0.52
C VAL A 81 -9.82 -2.44 1.91
N SER A 82 -10.44 -1.45 2.56
CA SER A 82 -10.11 -1.13 3.94
C SER A 82 -11.31 -0.63 4.73
N ARG A 83 -11.16 -0.71 6.05
CA ARG A 83 -12.05 -0.10 7.03
C ARG A 83 -11.23 0.46 8.21
N PRO A 84 -11.70 1.53 8.87
CA PRO A 84 -11.04 2.06 10.06
C PRO A 84 -10.91 1.02 11.17
N ALA A 85 -9.70 0.81 11.71
CA ALA A 85 -9.45 -0.14 12.80
C ALA A 85 -9.47 0.54 14.19
N THR A 86 -9.09 1.82 14.27
CA THR A 86 -8.94 2.54 15.54
C THR A 86 -10.07 3.53 15.81
N ARG A 87 -10.31 3.88 17.08
CA ARG A 87 -11.29 4.94 17.46
C ARG A 87 -10.94 6.29 16.83
N LEU A 88 -9.64 6.59 16.72
CA LEU A 88 -9.11 7.80 16.07
C LEU A 88 -9.39 7.80 14.56
N ALA A 89 -9.17 6.67 13.88
CA ALA A 89 -9.51 6.52 12.46
C ALA A 89 -11.04 6.58 12.22
N ARG A 90 -11.84 6.03 13.14
CA ARG A 90 -13.31 6.15 13.09
C ARG A 90 -13.80 7.58 13.30
N LEU A 91 -13.17 8.34 14.21
CA LEU A 91 -13.46 9.77 14.40
C LEU A 91 -13.01 10.63 13.21
N GLY A 92 -12.07 10.14 12.40
CA GLY A 92 -11.63 10.80 11.16
C GLY A 92 -12.66 10.82 10.04
N GLY A 93 -13.74 10.04 10.10
CA GLY A 93 -14.84 10.07 9.12
C GLY A 93 -14.38 9.91 7.65
N PRO A 94 -15.14 10.40 6.65
CA PRO A 94 -14.87 10.25 5.20
C PRO A 94 -13.52 10.82 4.69
N VAL A 95 -12.68 11.33 5.60
CA VAL A 95 -11.30 11.74 5.33
C VAL A 95 -10.43 10.52 4.98
N THR A 96 -10.72 9.32 5.51
CA THR A 96 -9.96 8.09 5.19
C THR A 96 -10.06 7.71 3.71
N THR A 97 -11.25 7.79 3.10
CA THR A 97 -11.46 7.54 1.67
C THR A 97 -10.75 8.57 0.79
N THR A 98 -10.71 9.84 1.23
CA THR A 98 -9.98 10.92 0.53
C THR A 98 -8.47 10.70 0.61
N ILE A 99 -7.95 10.27 1.76
CA ILE A 99 -6.53 9.94 1.94
C ILE A 99 -6.12 8.77 1.04
N GLN A 100 -6.96 7.73 0.94
CA GLN A 100 -6.71 6.61 0.01
C GLN A 100 -6.60 7.10 -1.43
N ARG A 101 -7.56 7.90 -1.91
CA ARG A 101 -7.51 8.45 -3.27
C ARG A 101 -6.25 9.30 -3.50
N VAL A 102 -5.86 10.13 -2.54
CA VAL A 102 -4.64 10.95 -2.63
C VAL A 102 -3.37 10.08 -2.66
N ILE A 103 -3.35 8.95 -1.93
CA ILE A 103 -2.22 8.01 -1.93
C ILE A 103 -2.18 7.25 -3.26
N SER A 104 -3.31 6.76 -3.76
CA SER A 104 -3.41 6.14 -5.09
C SER A 104 -2.94 7.09 -6.19
N ASP A 105 -3.36 8.36 -6.16
CA ASP A 105 -2.91 9.39 -7.10
C ASP A 105 -1.42 9.71 -6.96
N ARG A 106 -0.83 9.56 -5.76
CA ARG A 106 0.61 9.70 -5.55
C ARG A 106 1.39 8.51 -6.09
N TYR A 107 0.85 7.29 -5.98
CA TYR A 107 1.45 6.11 -6.61
C TYR A 107 1.39 6.22 -8.13
N ALA A 108 0.24 6.56 -8.70
CA ALA A 108 0.08 6.77 -10.14
C ALA A 108 1.07 7.83 -10.67
N ARG A 109 1.17 8.99 -10.00
CA ARG A 109 2.13 10.03 -10.38
C ARG A 109 3.59 9.60 -10.25
N ALA A 110 3.93 8.78 -9.26
CA ALA A 110 5.30 8.30 -9.08
C ALA A 110 5.74 7.29 -10.17
N LEU A 111 4.79 6.71 -10.91
CA LEU A 111 5.09 5.76 -12.00
C LEU A 111 5.31 6.43 -13.35
N VAL A 112 4.79 7.65 -13.54
CA VAL A 112 4.87 8.41 -14.81
C VAL A 112 5.93 9.52 -14.81
N ALA A 113 6.65 9.71 -13.70
CA ALA A 113 7.67 10.75 -13.51
C ALA A 113 9.03 10.15 -13.18
#